data_AF-A0A210PLV8-F1
#
_entry.id   AF-A0A210PLV8-F1
#
_cell.length_a   1.000
_cell.length_b   1.000
_cell.length_c   1.000
_cell.angle_alpha   90.00
_cell.angle_beta   90.00
_cell.angle_gamma   90.00
#
_symmetry.space_group_name_H-M   'P 1'
#
loop_
_entity.id
_entity.type
_entity.pdbx_description
1 polymer ?
#
loop_
_entity_poly.entity_id
_entity_poly.type
_entity_poly.pdbx_seq_one_letter_code
_entity_poly.pdbx_strand_id
1 'polypeptide(L)'
;MIIKSLHMHNSPPMIEITRTGWQAPIGFSLLLYSVFLSTRRGAWIMNRIDYAGTPVDMLLTRRIVDLLRLSLPDYLVNLERALRLNSRFDHAKYSLKPKHKPFAQHPTINDDLPNKIANGSIIIKPNIKCFFETEVEFYDGTKEDADAVILGTGYIFGFPFIDKSIIDVKDNQIELYKYMFPPDLDKSTLSVIGCFQPLGAIMPMSEMQARLATRVFKEDVQLPSRVDRWVDIRKKKIAMRHRYVESTRHTIQVDFIPYMDELAKLNGCRPNLAQMLLRDPVLAIKCYSEPCTPYQFRLEGPGKWVGARQAIMTQWDRTWKPMRTRPLDINPDEPYNLYVKLAVALVILFIVWGILL
;
A
#
# COMPACT_ATOMS: atom_id res chain seq x y z
N MET A 1 3.71 3.36 26.37
CA MET A 1 4.49 2.33 27.10
C MET A 1 4.03 2.35 28.53
N ILE A 2 3.15 1.43 28.93
CA ILE A 2 3.02 0.97 30.31
C ILE A 2 3.03 -0.56 30.20
N ILE A 3 4.18 -1.15 30.51
CA ILE A 3 4.33 -2.58 30.72
C ILE A 3 4.59 -2.71 32.21
N LYS A 4 3.64 -3.25 32.96
CA LYS A 4 3.92 -3.77 34.30
C LYS A 4 3.86 -5.29 34.18
N SER A 5 5.01 -5.87 33.83
CA SER A 5 5.24 -7.30 33.99
C SER A 5 5.57 -7.55 35.45
N LEU A 6 4.70 -8.23 36.18
CA LEU A 6 5.05 -8.90 37.43
C LEU A 6 4.19 -10.16 37.58
N HIS A 7 4.90 -11.29 37.67
CA HIS A 7 4.49 -12.61 38.14
C HIS A 7 3.77 -13.54 37.15
N MET A 8 4.58 -14.48 36.64
CA MET A 8 4.18 -15.75 36.03
C MET A 8 3.33 -16.54 37.03
N HIS A 9 2.03 -16.70 36.76
CA HIS A 9 1.31 -17.97 36.93
C HIS A 9 -0.13 -18.01 36.38
N ASN A 10 -0.68 -16.91 35.86
CA ASN A 10 -1.90 -16.88 35.05
C ASN A 10 -1.69 -15.84 33.94
N SER A 11 -1.84 -16.19 32.65
CA SER A 11 -1.56 -15.22 31.58
C SER A 11 -2.62 -14.08 31.58
N PRO A 12 -2.24 -12.81 31.63
CA PRO A 12 -3.17 -11.71 31.87
C PRO A 12 -4.00 -11.28 30.64
N PRO A 13 -5.25 -10.78 30.80
CA PRO A 13 -5.98 -10.05 29.75
C PRO A 13 -5.25 -8.77 29.29
N MET A 14 -5.18 -8.57 27.98
CA MET A 14 -4.51 -7.41 27.36
C MET A 14 -5.45 -6.68 26.40
N ILE A 15 -5.46 -5.34 26.49
CA ILE A 15 -6.18 -4.49 25.55
C ILE A 15 -5.19 -3.83 24.59
N GLU A 16 -5.37 -4.08 23.30
CA GLU A 16 -4.68 -3.31 22.29
C GLU A 16 -5.60 -2.27 21.64
N ILE A 17 -5.16 -1.02 21.73
CA ILE A 17 -5.81 0.13 21.13
C ILE A 17 -5.14 0.36 19.80
N THR A 18 -5.64 -0.31 18.77
CA THR A 18 -5.08 -0.15 17.44
C THR A 18 -5.79 0.93 16.66
N ARG A 19 -4.99 1.79 16.07
CA ARG A 19 -5.31 2.35 14.77
C ARG A 19 -4.29 1.83 13.71
N THR A 20 -3.10 1.33 14.07
CA THR A 20 -2.06 0.71 13.19
C THR A 20 -1.45 -0.61 13.73
N GLY A 21 -1.67 -0.96 15.00
CA GLY A 21 -0.98 -2.05 15.69
C GLY A 21 -1.45 -3.48 15.42
N TRP A 22 -2.22 -3.75 14.37
CA TRP A 22 -2.96 -5.01 14.16
C TRP A 22 -2.15 -6.34 14.14
N GLN A 23 -0.83 -6.31 14.26
CA GLN A 23 0.05 -7.49 14.33
C GLN A 23 0.40 -7.89 15.77
N ALA A 24 0.52 -6.92 16.68
CA ALA A 24 0.82 -7.19 18.08
C ALA A 24 -0.26 -8.05 18.79
N PRO A 25 -1.59 -7.90 18.55
CA PRO A 25 -2.60 -8.69 19.23
C PRO A 25 -2.46 -10.18 18.93
N ILE A 26 -1.94 -10.54 17.76
CA ILE A 26 -1.81 -11.94 17.33
C ILE A 26 -0.68 -12.64 18.05
N GLY A 27 0.50 -11.99 18.13
CA GLY A 27 1.63 -12.52 18.88
C GLY A 27 1.25 -12.77 20.35
N PHE A 28 0.49 -11.85 20.94
CA PHE A 28 -0.01 -11.99 22.30
C PHE A 28 -1.14 -13.02 22.44
N SER A 29 -2.05 -13.14 21.45
CA SER A 29 -3.13 -14.15 21.46
C SER A 29 -2.64 -15.60 21.48
N LEU A 30 -1.36 -15.85 21.23
CA LEU A 30 -0.75 -17.18 21.35
C LEU A 30 -0.34 -17.51 22.79
N LEU A 31 -0.24 -16.53 23.66
CA LEU A 31 0.31 -16.65 25.03
C LEU A 31 -0.67 -16.18 26.12
N LEU A 32 -1.66 -15.36 25.76
CA LEU A 32 -2.60 -14.72 26.68
C LEU A 32 -3.99 -15.37 26.62
N TYR A 33 -4.69 -15.35 27.75
CA TYR A 33 -6.05 -15.91 27.87
C TYR A 33 -7.09 -15.08 27.11
N SER A 34 -6.91 -13.76 27.00
CA SER A 34 -7.88 -12.86 26.35
C SER A 34 -7.22 -11.58 25.81
N VAL A 35 -7.52 -11.25 24.56
CA VAL A 35 -7.05 -10.02 23.90
C VAL A 35 -8.22 -9.23 23.36
N PHE A 36 -8.37 -7.98 23.79
CA PHE A 36 -9.38 -7.07 23.26
C PHE A 36 -8.76 -6.09 22.28
N LEU A 37 -9.42 -5.92 21.13
CA LEU A 37 -8.96 -5.04 20.06
C LEU A 37 -9.94 -3.90 19.88
N SER A 38 -9.57 -2.73 20.40
CA SER A 38 -10.41 -1.53 20.33
C SER A 38 -10.22 -0.79 19.01
N THR A 39 -11.32 -0.50 18.31
CA THR A 39 -11.30 0.34 17.10
C THR A 39 -12.48 1.31 17.05
N ARG A 40 -12.22 2.54 16.60
CA ARG A 40 -13.25 3.59 16.46
C ARG A 40 -13.99 3.54 15.13
N ARG A 41 -13.30 3.15 14.06
CA ARG A 41 -13.81 3.25 12.67
C ARG A 41 -13.78 1.91 11.94
N GLY A 42 -13.24 0.86 12.53
CA GLY A 42 -12.90 -0.37 11.79
C GLY A 42 -11.77 -0.14 10.78
N ALA A 43 -11.46 -1.18 10.02
CA ALA A 43 -10.50 -1.15 8.92
C ALA A 43 -10.81 -2.27 7.94
N TRP A 44 -10.52 -2.04 6.66
CA TRP A 44 -10.45 -3.12 5.69
C TRP A 44 -9.19 -3.95 5.98
N ILE A 45 -9.38 -5.25 6.23
CA ILE A 45 -8.30 -6.21 6.42
C ILE A 45 -8.08 -6.95 5.11
N MET A 46 -6.83 -7.16 4.75
CA MET A 46 -6.43 -7.84 3.54
C MET A 46 -5.33 -8.85 3.86
N ASN A 47 -5.43 -10.04 3.31
CA ASN A 47 -4.40 -11.07 3.43
C ASN A 47 -3.26 -10.77 2.43
N ARG A 48 -2.05 -11.25 2.74
CA ARG A 48 -0.90 -11.22 1.81
C ARG A 48 -1.15 -12.12 0.61
N ILE A 49 -1.91 -13.19 0.83
CA ILE A 49 -2.24 -14.22 -0.15
C ILE A 49 -3.67 -14.01 -0.64
N ASP A 50 -3.82 -13.90 -1.95
CA ASP A 50 -5.10 -13.74 -2.62
C ASP A 50 -5.51 -15.03 -3.36
N TYR A 51 -6.31 -14.92 -4.43
CA TYR A 51 -6.76 -16.04 -5.24
C TYR A 51 -5.61 -16.97 -5.67
N ALA A 52 -5.84 -18.28 -5.53
CA ALA A 52 -4.92 -19.35 -5.89
C ALA A 52 -3.50 -19.22 -5.30
N GLY A 53 -3.36 -18.63 -4.11
CA GLY A 53 -2.06 -18.54 -3.44
C GLY A 53 -1.18 -17.40 -3.92
N THR A 54 -1.68 -16.53 -4.79
CA THR A 54 -0.87 -15.48 -5.42
C THR A 54 -0.63 -14.30 -4.46
N PRO A 55 0.59 -13.73 -4.39
CA PRO A 55 0.84 -12.50 -3.64
C PRO A 55 -0.07 -11.35 -4.11
N VAL A 56 -0.72 -10.70 -3.16
CA VAL A 56 -1.75 -9.67 -3.45
C VAL A 56 -1.17 -8.44 -4.15
N ASP A 57 0.06 -8.06 -3.82
CA ASP A 57 0.77 -6.93 -4.42
C ASP A 57 1.07 -7.15 -5.91
N MET A 58 1.43 -8.38 -6.29
CA MET A 58 1.62 -8.78 -7.69
C MET A 58 0.31 -8.68 -8.48
N LEU A 59 -0.83 -8.97 -7.84
CA LEU A 59 -2.15 -8.86 -8.47
C LEU A 59 -2.67 -7.42 -8.57
N LEU A 60 -2.46 -6.60 -7.53
CA LEU A 60 -3.01 -5.24 -7.47
C LEU A 60 -2.13 -4.22 -8.18
N THR A 61 -0.81 -4.39 -8.16
CA THR A 61 0.15 -3.43 -8.71
C THR A 61 0.41 -3.73 -10.19
N ARG A 62 -0.62 -3.65 -11.03
CA ARG A 62 -0.55 -3.91 -12.48
C ARG A 62 -1.02 -2.66 -13.25
N ARG A 63 -0.37 -2.33 -14.38
CA ARG A 63 -0.75 -1.14 -15.16
C ARG A 63 -2.17 -1.26 -15.73
N ILE A 64 -2.56 -2.45 -16.17
CA ILE A 64 -3.95 -2.72 -16.59
C ILE A 64 -4.97 -2.48 -15.47
N VAL A 65 -4.64 -2.82 -14.21
CA VAL A 65 -5.53 -2.60 -13.06
C VAL A 65 -5.64 -1.11 -12.75
N ASP A 66 -4.54 -0.36 -12.84
CA ASP A 66 -4.57 1.09 -12.67
C ASP A 66 -5.35 1.78 -13.80
N LEU A 67 -5.24 1.30 -15.05
CA LEU A 67 -6.07 1.79 -16.14
C LEU A 67 -7.57 1.52 -15.89
N LEU A 68 -7.93 0.28 -15.53
CA LEU A 68 -9.32 -0.08 -15.23
C LEU A 68 -9.90 0.78 -14.10
N ARG A 69 -9.09 1.08 -13.07
CA ARG A 69 -9.49 1.99 -11.99
C ARG A 69 -9.81 3.39 -12.49
N LEU A 70 -9.04 3.91 -13.45
CA LEU A 70 -9.21 5.25 -14.00
C LEU A 70 -10.34 5.33 -15.04
N SER A 71 -10.62 4.24 -15.76
CA SER A 71 -11.62 4.20 -16.82
C SER A 71 -13.01 3.81 -16.33
N LEU A 72 -13.12 3.01 -15.26
CA LEU A 72 -14.41 2.54 -14.75
C LEU A 72 -15.03 3.54 -13.75
N PRO A 73 -16.38 3.63 -13.69
CA PRO A 73 -17.05 4.38 -12.65
C PRO A 73 -16.62 3.97 -11.24
N ASP A 74 -16.40 4.98 -10.41
CA ASP A 74 -15.93 4.85 -9.02
C ASP A 74 -16.75 3.84 -8.21
N TYR A 75 -18.07 3.79 -8.43
CA TYR A 75 -18.96 2.82 -7.78
C TYR A 75 -18.59 1.36 -8.08
N LEU A 76 -18.38 1.01 -9.36
CA LEU A 76 -18.09 -0.37 -9.79
C LEU A 76 -16.73 -0.84 -9.26
N VAL A 77 -15.73 0.03 -9.29
CA VAL A 77 -14.40 -0.26 -8.76
C VAL A 77 -14.47 -0.53 -7.26
N ASN A 78 -15.23 0.27 -6.50
CA ASN A 78 -15.37 0.08 -5.06
C ASN A 78 -16.21 -1.15 -4.70
N LEU A 79 -17.21 -1.49 -5.53
CA LEU A 79 -18.01 -2.70 -5.36
C LEU A 79 -17.14 -3.95 -5.55
N GLU A 80 -16.38 -4.05 -6.64
CA GLU A 80 -15.47 -5.18 -6.89
C GLU A 80 -14.49 -5.36 -5.73
N ARG A 81 -13.84 -4.27 -5.30
CA ARG A 81 -12.89 -4.31 -4.19
C ARG A 81 -13.53 -4.75 -2.88
N ALA A 82 -14.73 -4.26 -2.59
CA ALA A 82 -15.47 -4.65 -1.39
C ALA A 82 -15.88 -6.13 -1.45
N LEU A 83 -16.34 -6.61 -2.60
CA LEU A 83 -16.66 -8.03 -2.79
C LEU A 83 -15.43 -8.91 -2.64
N ARG A 84 -14.31 -8.52 -3.25
CA ARG A 84 -13.03 -9.24 -3.15
C ARG A 84 -12.54 -9.32 -1.71
N LEU A 85 -12.54 -8.22 -0.96
CA LEU A 85 -12.15 -8.21 0.45
C LEU A 85 -13.11 -9.03 1.32
N ASN A 86 -14.42 -8.94 1.07
CA ASN A 86 -15.41 -9.72 1.81
C ASN A 86 -15.47 -11.20 1.41
N SER A 87 -14.88 -11.59 0.28
CA SER A 87 -14.85 -13.00 -0.17
C SER A 87 -14.10 -13.91 0.79
N ARG A 88 -13.14 -13.37 1.56
CA ARG A 88 -12.41 -14.11 2.60
C ARG A 88 -13.21 -14.20 3.88
N PHE A 89 -13.73 -13.07 4.35
CA PHE A 89 -14.61 -12.98 5.49
C PHE A 89 -15.41 -11.67 5.42
N ASP A 90 -16.65 -11.71 5.90
CA ASP A 90 -17.51 -10.53 5.89
C ASP A 90 -17.08 -9.56 6.99
N HIS A 91 -16.52 -8.42 6.59
CA HIS A 91 -16.01 -7.42 7.53
C HIS A 91 -17.11 -6.83 8.42
N ALA A 92 -18.37 -6.82 7.96
CA ALA A 92 -19.48 -6.32 8.76
C ALA A 92 -19.83 -7.32 9.87
N LYS A 93 -19.89 -8.62 9.54
CA LYS A 93 -20.15 -9.69 10.51
C LYS A 93 -19.05 -9.78 11.58
N TYR A 94 -17.83 -9.41 11.23
CA TYR A 94 -16.68 -9.38 12.14
C TYR A 94 -16.48 -8.03 12.85
N SER A 95 -17.44 -7.09 12.75
CA SER A 95 -17.37 -5.76 13.39
C SER A 95 -16.15 -4.89 12.97
N LEU A 96 -15.61 -5.12 11.78
CA LEU A 96 -14.42 -4.42 11.25
C LEU A 96 -14.72 -3.49 10.08
N LYS A 97 -15.90 -3.59 9.43
CA LYS A 97 -16.24 -2.82 8.23
C LYS A 97 -16.21 -1.31 8.50
N PRO A 98 -15.33 -0.55 7.81
CA PRO A 98 -15.30 0.89 7.98
C PRO A 98 -16.36 1.60 7.15
N LYS A 99 -16.65 2.87 7.49
CA LYS A 99 -17.57 3.73 6.73
C LYS A 99 -17.02 4.16 5.37
N HIS A 100 -15.70 4.06 5.17
CA HIS A 100 -15.04 4.52 3.95
C HIS A 100 -14.87 3.41 2.90
N LYS A 101 -14.72 3.84 1.65
CA LYS A 101 -14.45 2.97 0.50
C LYS A 101 -13.16 2.13 0.70
N PRO A 102 -13.07 0.91 0.13
CA PRO A 102 -11.83 0.15 0.08
C PRO A 102 -10.66 0.95 -0.50
N PHE A 103 -9.47 0.80 0.07
CA PHE A 103 -8.24 1.51 -0.34
C PHE A 103 -8.29 3.05 -0.29
N ALA A 104 -9.39 3.67 0.14
CA ALA A 104 -9.41 5.11 0.49
C ALA A 104 -8.62 5.38 1.79
N GLN A 105 -8.26 4.33 2.51
CA GLN A 105 -7.24 4.30 3.54
C GLN A 105 -6.36 3.07 3.27
N HIS A 106 -5.12 3.07 3.75
CA HIS A 106 -4.28 1.88 3.68
C HIS A 106 -4.97 0.73 4.39
N PRO A 107 -5.22 -0.40 3.70
CA PRO A 107 -5.79 -1.57 4.34
C PRO A 107 -4.78 -2.15 5.34
N THR A 108 -5.30 -2.79 6.38
CA THR A 108 -4.48 -3.55 7.31
C THR A 108 -4.12 -4.87 6.67
N ILE A 109 -2.82 -5.18 6.55
CA ILE A 109 -2.38 -6.48 6.04
C ILE A 109 -2.26 -7.47 7.19
N ASN A 110 -3.11 -8.50 7.18
CA ASN A 110 -3.07 -9.54 8.20
C ASN A 110 -3.69 -10.85 7.71
N ASP A 111 -2.98 -11.97 7.91
CA ASP A 111 -3.42 -13.29 7.46
C ASP A 111 -4.23 -14.05 8.53
N ASP A 112 -4.01 -13.75 9.82
CA ASP A 112 -4.50 -14.55 10.94
C ASP A 112 -5.65 -13.88 11.72
N LEU A 113 -5.75 -12.55 11.65
CA LEU A 113 -6.71 -11.77 12.43
C LEU A 113 -8.15 -12.30 12.32
N PRO A 114 -8.69 -12.59 11.12
CA PRO A 114 -10.06 -13.12 11.02
C PRO A 114 -10.23 -14.45 11.76
N ASN A 115 -9.26 -15.36 11.64
CA ASN A 115 -9.31 -16.66 12.32
C ASN A 115 -9.22 -16.52 13.84
N LYS A 116 -8.42 -15.56 14.32
CA LYS A 116 -8.29 -15.23 15.75
C LYS A 116 -9.53 -14.54 16.33
N ILE A 117 -10.32 -13.86 15.50
CA ILE A 117 -11.63 -13.35 15.91
C ILE A 117 -12.64 -14.51 15.95
N ALA A 118 -12.65 -15.35 14.91
CA ALA A 118 -13.59 -16.47 14.78
C ALA A 118 -13.48 -17.49 15.92
N ASN A 119 -12.26 -17.75 16.42
CA ASN A 119 -12.03 -18.67 17.54
C ASN A 119 -12.12 -18.00 18.92
N GLY A 120 -12.45 -16.71 19.00
CA GLY A 120 -12.59 -15.96 20.25
C GLY A 120 -11.29 -15.52 20.92
N SER A 121 -10.11 -15.80 20.34
CA SER A 121 -8.83 -15.35 20.92
C SER A 121 -8.67 -13.83 20.90
N ILE A 122 -9.30 -13.16 19.93
CA ILE A 122 -9.34 -11.69 19.81
C ILE A 122 -10.79 -11.24 19.77
N ILE A 123 -11.17 -10.36 20.71
CA ILE A 123 -12.52 -9.79 20.79
C ILE A 123 -12.47 -8.34 20.31
N ILE A 124 -13.23 -8.02 19.27
CA ILE A 124 -13.34 -6.64 18.78
C ILE A 124 -14.21 -5.82 19.74
N LYS A 125 -13.71 -4.67 20.17
CA LYS A 125 -14.42 -3.71 21.02
C LYS A 125 -14.53 -2.35 20.33
N PRO A 126 -15.56 -1.55 20.65
CA PRO A 126 -15.65 -0.18 20.17
C PRO A 126 -14.55 0.69 20.79
N ASN A 127 -14.58 2.00 20.52
CA ASN A 127 -13.62 2.92 21.10
C ASN A 127 -13.68 2.90 22.65
N ILE A 128 -12.58 3.27 23.28
CA ILE A 128 -12.51 3.41 24.75
C ILE A 128 -13.11 4.74 25.17
N LYS A 129 -13.95 4.69 26.21
CA LYS A 129 -14.60 5.84 26.83
C LYS A 129 -13.72 6.40 27.96
N CYS A 130 -13.31 5.56 28.90
CA CYS A 130 -12.39 5.95 29.98
C CYS A 130 -11.65 4.74 30.55
N PHE A 131 -10.57 5.04 31.28
CA PHE A 131 -9.79 4.06 32.04
C PHE A 131 -10.12 4.20 33.52
N PHE A 132 -10.24 3.07 34.20
CA PHE A 132 -10.25 2.96 35.66
C PHE A 132 -8.92 2.36 36.12
N GLU A 133 -8.79 2.04 37.41
CA GLU A 133 -7.55 1.52 37.97
C GLU A 133 -7.16 0.16 37.38
N THR A 134 -8.12 -0.74 37.19
CA THR A 134 -7.93 -2.09 36.61
C THR A 134 -8.81 -2.38 35.40
N GLU A 135 -9.80 -1.53 35.13
CA GLU A 135 -10.80 -1.73 34.09
C GLU A 135 -10.72 -0.70 32.97
N VAL A 136 -11.23 -1.07 31.81
CA VAL A 136 -11.45 -0.17 30.67
C VAL A 136 -12.91 -0.21 30.28
N GLU A 137 -13.55 0.97 30.25
CA GLU A 137 -14.93 1.13 29.78
C GLU A 137 -14.95 1.56 28.32
N PHE A 138 -15.79 0.88 27.54
CA PHE A 138 -15.97 1.13 26.12
C PHE A 138 -17.25 1.94 25.84
N TYR A 139 -17.36 2.51 24.65
CA TYR A 139 -18.51 3.35 24.27
C TYR A 139 -19.86 2.60 24.17
N ASP A 140 -19.85 1.27 24.14
CA ASP A 140 -21.06 0.45 24.23
C ASP A 140 -21.52 0.19 25.67
N GLY A 141 -20.80 0.73 26.66
CA GLY A 141 -21.07 0.52 28.08
C GLY A 141 -20.45 -0.75 28.66
N THR A 142 -19.78 -1.57 27.85
CA THR A 142 -19.05 -2.75 28.36
C THR A 142 -17.79 -2.32 29.12
N LYS A 143 -17.42 -3.10 30.13
CA LYS A 143 -16.21 -2.95 30.93
C LYS A 143 -15.43 -4.25 30.92
N GLU A 144 -14.11 -4.14 30.82
CA GLU A 144 -13.22 -5.30 30.84
C GLU A 144 -12.00 -5.00 31.71
N ASP A 145 -11.57 -5.97 32.52
CA ASP A 145 -10.30 -5.91 33.23
C ASP A 145 -9.13 -5.96 32.24
N ALA A 146 -8.09 -5.18 32.51
CA ALA A 146 -6.91 -5.11 31.67
C ALA A 146 -5.63 -4.88 32.47
N ASP A 147 -4.71 -5.83 32.39
CA ASP A 147 -3.39 -5.71 33.01
C ASP A 147 -2.43 -4.86 32.16
N ALA A 148 -2.67 -4.78 30.85
CA ALA A 148 -1.85 -4.05 29.92
C ALA A 148 -2.67 -3.37 28.82
N VAL A 149 -2.24 -2.15 28.48
CA VAL A 149 -2.82 -1.35 27.39
C VAL A 149 -1.73 -0.99 26.38
N ILE A 150 -1.89 -1.47 25.14
CA ILE A 150 -0.95 -1.20 24.04
C ILE A 150 -1.54 -0.14 23.10
N LEU A 151 -0.85 1.00 22.98
CA LEU A 151 -1.27 2.11 22.11
C LEU A 151 -0.67 1.97 20.71
N GLY A 152 -1.36 1.26 19.83
CA GLY A 152 -1.09 1.21 18.39
C GLY A 152 -1.64 2.44 17.65
N THR A 153 -1.45 3.66 18.17
CA THR A 153 -2.10 4.90 17.68
C THR A 153 -1.34 5.61 16.56
N GLY A 154 -0.17 5.11 16.16
CA GLY A 154 0.63 5.61 15.04
C GLY A 154 1.73 6.57 15.48
N TYR A 155 2.37 7.23 14.51
CA TYR A 155 3.49 8.15 14.74
C TYR A 155 3.21 9.52 14.16
N ILE A 156 3.84 10.53 14.74
CA ILE A 156 4.07 11.84 14.09
C ILE A 156 5.48 11.84 13.49
N PHE A 157 5.75 12.75 12.56
CA PHE A 157 7.10 12.91 12.01
C PHE A 157 7.49 14.38 11.95
N GLY A 158 8.80 14.63 11.89
CA GLY A 158 9.39 15.96 11.78
C GLY A 158 10.89 15.88 11.60
N PHE A 159 11.51 17.01 11.26
CA PHE A 159 12.94 17.11 11.00
C PHE A 159 13.57 18.12 11.96
N PRO A 160 13.87 17.75 13.23
CA PRO A 160 14.33 18.68 14.26
C PRO A 160 15.71 19.31 13.97
N PHE A 161 16.43 18.75 12.99
CA PHE A 161 17.74 19.20 12.52
C PHE A 161 17.66 20.09 11.28
N ILE A 162 16.46 20.42 10.79
CA ILE A 162 16.23 21.31 9.64
C ILE A 162 15.45 22.54 10.11
N ASP A 163 15.85 23.73 9.65
CA ASP A 163 15.11 24.95 9.94
C ASP A 163 13.69 24.89 9.34
N LYS A 164 12.70 25.34 10.13
CA LYS A 164 11.29 25.34 9.70
C LYS A 164 11.02 26.24 8.49
N SER A 165 11.90 27.21 8.21
CA SER A 165 11.82 28.02 6.99
C SER A 165 12.13 27.20 5.73
N ILE A 166 12.81 26.06 5.86
CA ILE A 166 13.18 25.18 4.74
C ILE A 166 12.19 24.01 4.64
N ILE A 167 11.95 23.31 5.76
CA ILE A 167 10.99 22.22 5.84
C ILE A 167 10.19 22.36 7.13
N ASP A 168 8.91 22.66 6.99
CA ASP A 168 7.96 22.66 8.11
C ASP A 168 6.97 21.50 7.98
N VAL A 169 6.76 20.79 9.08
CA VAL A 169 5.73 19.75 9.18
C VAL A 169 4.65 20.25 10.11
N LYS A 170 3.48 20.58 9.54
CA LYS A 170 2.31 21.05 10.28
C LYS A 170 1.19 20.04 10.17
N ASP A 171 0.65 19.59 11.29
CA ASP A 171 -0.44 18.61 11.35
C ASP A 171 -0.13 17.32 10.57
N ASN A 172 1.11 16.83 10.69
CA ASN A 172 1.67 15.72 9.90
C ASN A 172 1.68 15.97 8.38
N GLN A 173 1.40 17.17 7.88
CA GLN A 173 1.50 17.51 6.47
C GLN A 173 2.85 18.16 6.17
N ILE A 174 3.34 17.90 4.97
CA ILE A 174 4.58 18.46 4.46
C ILE A 174 4.37 18.97 3.02
N GLU A 175 5.07 20.04 2.67
CA GLU A 175 4.99 20.67 1.35
C GLU A 175 6.33 20.56 0.64
N LEU A 176 6.54 19.43 -0.03
CA LEU A 176 7.73 19.19 -0.85
C LEU A 176 7.31 18.85 -2.28
N TYR A 177 8.03 19.39 -3.26
CA TYR A 177 7.87 19.01 -4.65
C TYR A 177 8.17 17.51 -4.78
N LYS A 178 7.19 16.76 -5.29
CA LYS A 178 7.20 15.29 -5.36
C LYS A 178 7.51 14.58 -4.04
N TYR A 179 7.19 15.15 -2.87
CA TYR A 179 7.58 14.60 -1.56
C TYR A 179 9.11 14.48 -1.37
N MET A 180 9.88 15.30 -2.06
CA MET A 180 11.35 15.24 -2.09
C MET A 180 12.00 16.60 -1.83
N PHE A 181 11.71 17.60 -2.67
CA PHE A 181 12.50 18.83 -2.72
C PHE A 181 11.76 20.00 -2.07
N PRO A 182 12.38 20.76 -1.16
CA PRO A 182 11.81 22.00 -0.65
C PRO A 182 11.56 23.00 -1.79
N PRO A 183 10.33 23.50 -1.98
CA PRO A 183 9.98 24.25 -3.19
C PRO A 183 10.60 25.65 -3.25
N ASP A 184 10.95 26.23 -2.10
CA ASP A 184 11.43 27.61 -1.96
C ASP A 184 12.97 27.74 -1.93
N LEU A 185 13.72 26.64 -1.99
CA LEU A 185 15.18 26.73 -2.12
C LEU A 185 15.57 27.24 -3.51
N ASP A 186 16.47 28.22 -3.54
CA ASP A 186 17.04 28.78 -4.78
C ASP A 186 17.88 27.74 -5.52
N LYS A 187 18.70 26.98 -4.77
CA LYS A 187 19.50 25.86 -5.28
C LYS A 187 18.91 24.54 -4.81
N SER A 188 18.79 23.58 -5.72
CA SER A 188 18.20 22.28 -5.45
C SER A 188 19.21 21.32 -4.81
N THR A 189 19.78 21.68 -3.66
CA THR A 189 20.88 20.95 -2.99
C THR A 189 20.41 20.11 -1.79
N LEU A 190 19.11 20.11 -1.49
CA LEU A 190 18.51 19.33 -0.41
C LEU A 190 17.33 18.51 -0.95
N SER A 191 17.26 17.24 -0.56
CA SER A 191 16.16 16.34 -0.88
C SER A 191 15.87 15.42 0.29
N VAL A 192 14.60 15.15 0.53
CA VAL A 192 14.13 14.15 1.50
C VAL A 192 13.79 12.86 0.75
N ILE A 193 14.29 11.74 1.23
CA ILE A 193 14.02 10.42 0.65
C ILE A 193 13.12 9.62 1.61
N GLY A 194 12.09 8.95 1.09
CA GLY A 194 11.16 8.12 1.85
C GLY A 194 10.07 8.87 2.60
N CYS A 195 9.90 10.19 2.38
CA CYS A 195 8.87 10.99 3.07
C CYS A 195 7.49 10.88 2.40
N PHE A 196 7.00 9.66 2.25
CA PHE A 196 5.68 9.36 1.71
C PHE A 196 5.18 8.00 2.25
N GLN A 197 3.88 7.76 2.13
CA GLN A 197 3.21 6.53 2.54
C GLN A 197 2.52 5.90 1.33
N PRO A 198 3.11 4.86 0.71
CA PRO A 198 2.56 4.31 -0.51
C PRO A 198 1.49 3.24 -0.28
N LEU A 199 0.53 3.15 -1.20
CA LEU A 199 -0.14 1.88 -1.53
C LEU A 199 0.76 1.09 -2.48
N GLY A 200 1.74 0.39 -1.89
CA GLY A 200 2.76 -0.40 -2.59
C GLY A 200 4.05 -0.47 -1.78
N ALA A 201 5.13 -0.98 -2.38
CA ALA A 201 6.42 -1.10 -1.71
C ALA A 201 7.18 0.25 -1.69
N ILE A 202 7.62 0.69 -0.50
CA ILE A 202 8.37 1.94 -0.33
C ILE A 202 9.80 1.86 -0.89
N MET A 203 10.44 0.69 -0.81
CA MET A 203 11.84 0.47 -1.18
C MET A 203 12.17 0.90 -2.62
N PRO A 204 11.46 0.42 -3.65
CA PRO A 204 11.72 0.86 -5.02
C PRO A 204 11.36 2.34 -5.27
N MET A 205 10.39 2.89 -4.53
CA MET A 205 10.02 4.29 -4.65
C MET A 205 11.09 5.20 -4.06
N SER A 206 11.65 4.85 -2.91
CA SER A 206 12.79 5.54 -2.30
C SER A 206 14.06 5.41 -3.15
N GLU A 207 14.28 4.26 -3.80
CA GLU A 207 15.36 4.08 -4.78
C GLU A 207 15.20 5.02 -5.97
N MET A 208 13.99 5.14 -6.51
CA MET A 208 13.68 6.06 -7.60
C MET A 208 13.88 7.52 -7.18
N GLN A 209 13.44 7.88 -5.96
CA GLN A 209 13.72 9.20 -5.39
C GLN A 209 15.23 9.47 -5.29
N ALA A 210 16.02 8.51 -4.80
CA ALA A 210 17.47 8.66 -4.67
C ALA A 210 18.16 8.84 -6.03
N ARG A 211 17.71 8.11 -7.07
CA ARG A 211 18.20 8.29 -8.45
C ARG A 211 17.92 9.69 -8.97
N LEU A 212 16.71 10.21 -8.74
CA LEU A 212 16.36 11.56 -9.16
C LEU A 212 17.15 12.61 -8.37
N ALA A 213 17.24 12.48 -7.04
CA ALA A 213 17.96 13.43 -6.18
C ALA A 213 19.43 13.58 -6.58
N THR A 214 20.14 12.47 -6.78
CA THR A 214 21.56 12.50 -7.18
C THR A 214 21.77 13.17 -8.54
N ARG A 215 20.86 12.98 -9.50
CA ARG A 215 20.92 13.64 -10.82
C ARG A 215 20.56 15.11 -10.76
N VAL A 216 19.63 15.51 -9.88
CA VAL A 216 19.34 16.92 -9.61
C VAL A 216 20.55 17.61 -8.98
N PHE A 217 21.20 16.97 -8.01
CA PHE A 217 22.41 17.51 -7.36
C PHE A 217 23.59 17.64 -8.33
N LYS A 218 23.68 16.75 -9.32
CA LYS A 218 24.66 16.83 -10.41
C LYS A 218 24.24 17.75 -11.57
N GLU A 219 23.08 18.39 -11.47
CA GLU A 219 22.51 19.26 -12.51
C GLU A 219 22.15 18.56 -13.83
N ASP A 220 22.22 17.21 -13.87
CA ASP A 220 21.79 16.36 -15.00
C ASP A 220 20.26 16.43 -15.24
N VAL A 221 19.50 16.82 -14.20
CA VAL A 221 18.04 17.03 -14.25
C VAL A 221 17.73 18.35 -13.56
N GLN A 222 17.11 19.28 -14.29
CA GLN A 222 16.68 20.56 -13.75
C GLN A 222 15.25 20.47 -13.22
N LEU A 223 15.04 20.90 -11.97
CA LEU A 223 13.69 21.02 -11.41
C LEU A 223 12.95 22.18 -12.08
N PRO A 224 11.61 22.13 -12.15
CA PRO A 224 10.84 23.22 -12.73
C PRO A 224 10.90 24.47 -11.84
N SER A 225 10.33 25.58 -12.34
CA SER A 225 10.30 26.85 -11.63
C SER A 225 9.66 26.73 -10.25
N ARG A 226 10.00 27.64 -9.33
CA ARG A 226 9.39 27.71 -7.99
C ARG A 226 7.86 27.72 -8.05
N VAL A 227 7.28 28.47 -9.00
CA VAL A 227 5.83 28.55 -9.19
C VAL A 227 5.27 27.19 -9.60
N ASP A 228 5.89 26.52 -10.57
CA ASP A 228 5.43 25.21 -11.04
C ASP A 228 5.55 24.13 -9.96
N ARG A 229 6.58 24.19 -9.11
CA ARG A 229 6.71 23.30 -7.95
C ARG A 229 5.53 23.46 -7.00
N TRP A 230 5.16 24.69 -6.67
CA TRP A 230 4.00 24.97 -5.82
C TRP A 230 2.67 24.57 -6.46
N VAL A 231 2.52 24.78 -7.78
CA VAL A 231 1.33 24.32 -8.52
C VAL A 231 1.22 22.79 -8.47
N ASP A 232 2.33 22.05 -8.66
CA ASP A 232 2.34 20.59 -8.55
C ASP A 232 1.97 20.11 -7.14
N ILE A 233 2.55 20.71 -6.09
CA ILE A 233 2.23 20.39 -4.69
C ILE A 233 0.73 20.55 -4.43
N ARG A 234 0.14 21.68 -4.85
CA ARG A 234 -1.30 21.95 -4.65
C ARG A 234 -2.17 20.97 -5.43
N LYS A 235 -1.84 20.69 -6.70
CA LYS A 235 -2.53 19.69 -7.52
C LYS A 235 -2.46 18.30 -6.88
N LYS A 236 -1.29 17.89 -6.40
CA LYS A 236 -1.10 16.60 -5.71
C LYS A 236 -1.94 16.53 -4.44
N LYS A 237 -1.93 17.58 -3.60
CA LYS A 237 -2.77 17.64 -2.39
C LYS A 237 -4.26 17.50 -2.70
N ILE A 238 -4.77 18.20 -3.72
CA ILE A 238 -6.17 18.09 -4.15
C ILE A 238 -6.48 16.65 -4.60
N ALA A 239 -5.64 16.08 -5.47
CA ALA A 239 -5.82 14.72 -5.95
C ALA A 239 -5.82 13.69 -4.81
N MET A 240 -4.91 13.81 -3.85
CA MET A 240 -4.82 12.89 -2.70
C MET A 240 -6.01 13.04 -1.75
N ARG A 241 -6.56 14.26 -1.55
CA ARG A 241 -7.79 14.47 -0.76
C ARG A 241 -9.03 13.85 -1.40
N HIS A 242 -9.12 13.82 -2.73
CA HIS A 242 -10.21 13.10 -3.42
C HIS A 242 -10.02 11.58 -3.35
N ARG A 243 -8.77 11.11 -3.37
CA ARG A 243 -8.41 9.68 -3.42
C ARG A 243 -8.47 8.99 -2.07
N TYR A 244 -8.15 9.69 -0.99
CA TYR A 244 -8.01 9.13 0.35
C TYR A 244 -8.85 9.88 1.38
N VAL A 245 -9.23 9.19 2.44
CA VAL A 245 -9.99 9.77 3.56
C VAL A 245 -9.11 10.70 4.36
N GLU A 246 -9.65 11.88 4.67
CA GLU A 246 -9.01 12.84 5.55
C GLU A 246 -8.75 12.25 6.95
N SER A 247 -7.48 12.19 7.31
CA SER A 247 -7.01 11.61 8.56
C SER A 247 -5.62 12.16 8.88
N THR A 248 -5.38 12.49 10.14
CA THR A 248 -4.06 12.95 10.64
C THR A 248 -2.97 11.89 10.53
N ARG A 249 -3.32 10.63 10.21
CA ARG A 249 -2.39 9.51 10.05
C ARG A 249 -1.87 9.30 8.64
N HIS A 250 -2.62 9.78 7.65
CA HIS A 250 -2.31 9.56 6.26
C HIS A 250 -2.37 10.88 5.50
N THR A 251 -1.26 11.60 5.56
CA THR A 251 -1.12 12.97 5.07
C THR A 251 -0.17 13.07 3.87
N ILE A 252 0.63 12.03 3.65
CA ILE A 252 1.70 11.96 2.65
C ILE A 252 1.52 10.74 1.72
N GLN A 253 0.29 10.42 1.38
CA GLN A 253 -0.06 9.21 0.63
C GLN A 253 0.25 9.30 -0.86
N VAL A 254 0.61 8.17 -1.45
CA VAL A 254 0.80 8.03 -2.90
C VAL A 254 0.37 6.65 -3.40
N ASP A 255 -0.18 6.57 -4.62
CA ASP A 255 -0.37 5.31 -5.33
C ASP A 255 0.95 4.93 -6.03
N PHE A 256 1.37 3.65 -5.96
CA PHE A 256 2.69 3.17 -6.42
C PHE A 256 3.00 3.49 -7.89
N ILE A 257 2.17 3.01 -8.83
CA ILE A 257 2.45 3.14 -10.27
C ILE A 257 2.46 4.60 -10.72
N PRO A 258 1.45 5.44 -10.38
CA PRO A 258 1.48 6.86 -10.77
C PRO A 258 2.71 7.59 -10.25
N TYR A 259 3.09 7.36 -8.99
CA TYR A 259 4.24 8.04 -8.41
C TYR A 259 5.57 7.57 -9.00
N MET A 260 5.73 6.26 -9.22
CA MET A 260 6.91 5.73 -9.91
C MET A 260 7.03 6.28 -11.33
N ASP A 261 5.93 6.37 -12.08
CA ASP A 261 5.91 6.93 -13.44
C ASP A 261 6.21 8.44 -13.46
N GLU A 262 5.69 9.20 -12.48
CA GLU A 262 6.00 10.63 -12.30
C GLU A 262 7.51 10.84 -12.14
N LEU A 263 8.14 10.12 -11.21
CA LEU A 263 9.59 10.24 -10.96
C LEU A 263 10.42 9.68 -12.12
N ALA A 264 10.02 8.56 -12.70
CA ALA A 264 10.73 7.95 -13.82
C ALA A 264 10.69 8.85 -15.06
N LYS A 265 9.63 9.64 -15.25
CA LYS A 265 9.57 10.65 -16.31
C LYS A 265 10.61 11.75 -16.10
N LEU A 266 10.74 12.29 -14.88
CA LEU A 266 11.77 13.28 -14.55
C LEU A 266 13.18 12.70 -14.69
N ASN A 267 13.35 11.42 -14.32
CA ASN A 267 14.61 10.71 -14.41
C ASN A 267 14.97 10.25 -15.84
N GLY A 268 14.05 10.37 -16.80
CA GLY A 268 14.23 9.91 -18.18
C GLY A 268 14.30 8.37 -18.31
N CYS A 269 13.73 7.62 -17.37
CA CYS A 269 13.75 6.14 -17.36
C CYS A 269 12.36 5.50 -17.35
N ARG A 270 11.29 6.29 -17.61
CA ARG A 270 9.94 5.76 -17.76
C ARG A 270 9.86 4.91 -19.04
N PRO A 271 9.49 3.62 -18.97
CA PRO A 271 9.43 2.76 -20.14
C PRO A 271 8.35 3.24 -21.11
N ASN A 272 8.71 3.41 -22.38
CA ASN A 272 7.73 3.72 -23.43
C ASN A 272 7.10 2.43 -23.98
N LEU A 273 5.98 2.02 -23.40
CA LEU A 273 5.32 0.76 -23.76
C LEU A 273 4.86 0.69 -25.22
N ALA A 274 4.49 1.82 -25.84
CA ALA A 274 4.07 1.83 -27.25
C ALA A 274 5.25 1.56 -28.19
N GLN A 275 6.40 2.20 -27.94
CA GLN A 275 7.63 1.92 -28.67
C GLN A 275 8.14 0.49 -28.39
N MET A 276 8.01 0.04 -27.15
CA MET A 276 8.38 -1.31 -26.75
C MET A 276 7.51 -2.36 -27.46
N LEU A 277 6.23 -2.11 -27.68
CA LEU A 277 5.34 -3.03 -28.39
C LEU A 277 5.81 -3.31 -29.82
N LEU A 278 6.40 -2.31 -30.49
CA LEU A 278 6.96 -2.45 -31.83
C LEU A 278 8.28 -3.23 -31.87
N ARG A 279 9.08 -3.20 -30.79
CA ARG A 279 10.43 -3.77 -30.74
C ARG A 279 10.49 -5.13 -30.03
N ASP A 280 9.75 -5.27 -28.94
CA ASP A 280 9.64 -6.46 -28.10
C ASP A 280 8.18 -6.57 -27.58
N PRO A 281 7.26 -7.08 -28.40
CA PRO A 281 5.84 -7.12 -28.07
C PRO A 281 5.56 -7.98 -26.83
N VAL A 282 6.34 -9.05 -26.62
CA VAL A 282 6.18 -9.93 -25.45
C VAL A 282 6.51 -9.17 -24.17
N LEU A 283 7.62 -8.44 -24.15
CA LEU A 283 7.99 -7.63 -22.98
C LEU A 283 6.97 -6.51 -22.74
N ALA A 284 6.48 -5.85 -23.79
CA ALA A 284 5.48 -4.78 -23.66
C ALA A 284 4.17 -5.28 -23.06
N ILE A 285 3.64 -6.40 -23.56
CA ILE A 285 2.43 -7.04 -23.05
C ILE A 285 2.62 -7.44 -21.58
N LYS A 286 3.78 -8.01 -21.22
CA LYS A 286 4.08 -8.33 -19.82
C LYS A 286 4.18 -7.08 -18.95
N CYS A 287 4.88 -6.03 -19.39
CA CYS A 287 4.99 -4.80 -18.60
C CYS A 287 3.63 -4.13 -18.34
N TYR A 288 2.70 -4.25 -19.29
CA TYR A 288 1.36 -3.69 -19.20
C TYR A 288 0.39 -4.57 -18.39
N SER A 289 0.37 -5.87 -18.67
CA SER A 289 -0.61 -6.80 -18.12
C SER A 289 -0.12 -7.55 -16.88
N GLU A 290 1.17 -7.78 -16.68
CA GLU A 290 1.72 -8.47 -15.50
C GLU A 290 2.06 -7.49 -14.36
N PRO A 291 2.56 -7.96 -13.19
CA PRO A 291 2.93 -7.07 -12.09
C PRO A 291 3.94 -6.02 -12.53
N CYS A 292 3.69 -4.76 -12.13
CA CYS A 292 4.57 -3.63 -12.34
C CYS A 292 5.75 -3.69 -11.36
N THR A 293 6.68 -4.61 -11.63
CA THR A 293 7.88 -4.79 -10.83
C THR A 293 8.91 -3.68 -11.08
N PRO A 294 9.76 -3.36 -10.09
CA PRO A 294 10.72 -2.25 -10.19
C PRO A 294 11.75 -2.43 -11.31
N TYR A 295 11.97 -3.65 -11.78
CA TYR A 295 12.81 -3.95 -12.94
C TYR A 295 12.41 -3.14 -14.19
N GLN A 296 11.12 -2.83 -14.36
CA GLN A 296 10.62 -2.05 -15.49
C GLN A 296 11.27 -0.66 -15.59
N PHE A 297 11.63 -0.06 -14.45
CA PHE A 297 12.25 1.28 -14.39
C PHE A 297 13.78 1.27 -14.57
N ARG A 298 14.32 0.12 -14.98
CA ARG A 298 15.71 -0.13 -15.35
C ARG A 298 15.82 -0.68 -16.79
N LEU A 299 14.73 -0.70 -17.56
CA LEU A 299 14.72 -1.12 -18.96
C LEU A 299 15.33 -0.07 -19.90
N GLU A 300 15.08 1.20 -19.59
CA GLU A 300 15.42 2.35 -20.43
C GLU A 300 16.01 3.47 -19.58
N GLY A 301 16.69 4.41 -20.25
CA GLY A 301 17.22 5.61 -19.61
C GLY A 301 18.45 5.39 -18.74
N PRO A 302 18.80 6.41 -17.93
CA PRO A 302 19.99 6.39 -17.07
C PRO A 302 19.95 5.28 -16.03
N GLY A 303 21.05 4.54 -15.90
CA GLY A 303 21.15 3.40 -15.00
C GLY A 303 20.39 2.16 -15.49
N LYS A 304 20.17 2.03 -16.81
CA LYS A 304 19.66 0.81 -17.44
C LYS A 304 20.43 -0.43 -16.96
N TRP A 305 19.72 -1.52 -16.69
CA TRP A 305 20.31 -2.79 -16.28
C TRP A 305 20.04 -3.87 -17.33
N VAL A 306 21.11 -4.50 -17.83
CA VAL A 306 21.04 -5.54 -18.88
C VAL A 306 20.14 -6.71 -18.45
N GLY A 307 20.16 -7.07 -17.17
CA GLY A 307 19.33 -8.16 -16.63
C GLY A 307 17.85 -7.82 -16.42
N ALA A 308 17.42 -6.57 -16.62
CA ALA A 308 16.06 -6.12 -16.31
C ALA A 308 14.99 -6.89 -17.09
N ARG A 309 15.22 -7.10 -18.39
CA ARG A 309 14.33 -7.89 -19.24
C ARG A 309 14.18 -9.31 -18.71
N GLN A 310 15.29 -10.01 -18.50
CA GLN A 310 15.27 -11.39 -18.02
C GLN A 310 14.60 -11.50 -16.65
N ALA A 311 14.84 -10.53 -15.77
CA ALA A 311 14.19 -10.47 -14.46
C ALA A 311 12.67 -10.36 -14.58
N ILE A 312 12.15 -9.53 -15.48
CA ILE A 312 10.69 -9.43 -15.73
C ILE A 312 10.14 -10.75 -16.28
N MET A 313 10.82 -11.33 -17.27
CA MET A 313 10.36 -12.57 -17.92
C MET A 313 10.22 -13.74 -16.95
N THR A 314 11.12 -13.84 -15.97
CA THR A 314 11.23 -14.97 -15.02
C THR A 314 10.75 -14.61 -13.60
N GLN A 315 10.02 -13.49 -13.44
CA GLN A 315 9.59 -13.03 -12.12
C GLN A 315 8.70 -14.04 -11.40
N TRP A 316 7.76 -14.66 -12.11
CA TRP A 316 6.88 -15.68 -11.55
C TRP A 316 7.61 -16.96 -11.18
N ASP A 317 8.63 -17.36 -11.94
CA ASP A 317 9.45 -18.52 -11.59
C ASP A 317 10.12 -18.31 -10.24
N ARG A 318 10.69 -17.12 -10.01
CA ARG A 318 11.30 -16.77 -8.72
C ARG A 318 10.29 -16.63 -7.59
N THR A 319 9.08 -16.15 -7.87
CA THR A 319 7.99 -16.08 -6.89
C THR A 319 7.57 -17.49 -6.43
N TRP A 320 7.44 -18.44 -7.37
CA TRP A 320 6.95 -19.78 -7.06
C TRP A 320 8.03 -20.77 -6.63
N LYS A 321 9.29 -20.54 -7.02
CA LYS A 321 10.42 -21.41 -6.65
C LYS A 321 10.49 -21.72 -5.14
N PRO A 322 10.38 -20.76 -4.20
CA PRO A 322 10.42 -21.07 -2.77
C PRO A 322 9.17 -21.80 -2.26
N MET A 323 8.05 -21.76 -2.99
CA MET A 323 6.81 -22.44 -2.61
C MET A 323 6.75 -23.89 -3.10
N ARG A 324 7.50 -24.23 -4.15
CA ARG A 324 7.58 -25.57 -4.76
C ARG A 324 8.68 -26.41 -4.10
N THR A 325 8.61 -26.58 -2.78
CA THR A 325 9.61 -27.34 -2.00
C THR A 325 9.46 -28.85 -2.15
N ARG A 326 8.28 -29.34 -2.53
CA ARG A 326 8.01 -30.75 -2.82
C ARG A 326 7.76 -30.91 -4.33
N PRO A 327 8.51 -31.76 -5.04
CA PRO A 327 8.23 -32.06 -6.45
C PRO A 327 6.89 -32.80 -6.57
N LEU A 328 6.19 -32.52 -7.67
CA LEU A 328 4.95 -33.18 -8.06
C LEU A 328 5.13 -33.78 -9.44
N ASP A 329 4.57 -34.96 -9.66
CA ASP A 329 4.51 -35.60 -10.99
C ASP A 329 3.36 -35.06 -11.85
N ILE A 330 2.66 -34.04 -11.34
CA ILE A 330 1.55 -33.35 -11.99
C ILE A 330 1.89 -31.88 -12.19
N ASN A 331 1.51 -31.34 -13.35
CA ASN A 331 1.63 -29.91 -13.59
C ASN A 331 0.61 -29.16 -12.71
N PRO A 332 1.02 -28.07 -12.03
CA PRO A 332 0.10 -27.26 -11.26
C PRO A 332 -0.94 -26.62 -12.20
N ASP A 333 -2.18 -26.53 -11.72
CA ASP A 333 -3.24 -25.79 -12.41
C ASP A 333 -2.78 -24.35 -12.62
N GLU A 334 -2.85 -23.83 -13.86
CA GLU A 334 -2.54 -22.43 -14.13
C GLU A 334 -3.69 -21.53 -13.65
N PRO A 335 -3.52 -20.75 -12.58
CA PRO A 335 -4.63 -19.97 -12.04
C PRO A 335 -5.00 -18.76 -12.91
N TYR A 336 -4.13 -18.39 -13.85
CA TYR A 336 -4.18 -17.13 -14.58
C TYR A 336 -4.83 -17.18 -15.96
N ASN A 337 -5.35 -18.34 -16.38
CA ASN A 337 -5.72 -18.51 -17.77
C ASN A 337 -7.12 -18.00 -18.10
N LEU A 338 -8.15 -18.28 -17.30
CA LEU A 338 -9.52 -18.07 -17.77
C LEU A 338 -9.92 -16.58 -17.84
N TYR A 339 -9.75 -15.80 -16.77
CA TYR A 339 -10.18 -14.39 -16.76
C TYR A 339 -9.35 -13.49 -17.68
N VAL A 340 -8.05 -13.76 -17.82
CA VAL A 340 -7.19 -13.02 -18.76
C VAL A 340 -7.51 -13.45 -20.19
N LYS A 341 -7.72 -14.74 -20.48
CA LYS A 341 -8.18 -15.18 -21.81
C LYS A 341 -9.55 -14.59 -22.15
N LEU A 342 -10.48 -14.52 -21.19
CA LEU A 342 -11.80 -13.91 -21.38
C LEU A 342 -11.72 -12.39 -21.57
N ALA A 343 -10.91 -11.69 -20.78
CA ALA A 343 -10.71 -10.25 -20.94
C ALA A 343 -9.99 -9.91 -22.26
N VAL A 344 -8.99 -10.69 -22.65
CA VAL A 344 -8.32 -10.58 -23.96
C VAL A 344 -9.30 -10.91 -25.08
N ALA A 345 -10.13 -11.95 -24.94
CA ALA A 345 -11.17 -12.26 -25.91
C ALA A 345 -12.21 -11.14 -26.03
N LEU A 346 -12.62 -10.52 -24.92
CA LEU A 346 -13.53 -9.38 -24.91
C LEU A 346 -12.91 -8.12 -25.54
N VAL A 347 -11.63 -7.86 -25.29
CA VAL A 347 -10.90 -6.76 -25.94
C VAL A 347 -10.72 -7.01 -27.43
N ILE A 348 -10.38 -8.24 -27.83
CA ILE A 348 -10.33 -8.63 -29.24
C ILE A 348 -11.71 -8.50 -29.89
N LEU A 349 -12.78 -8.96 -29.23
CA LEU A 349 -14.16 -8.79 -29.69
C LEU A 349 -14.53 -7.31 -29.85
N PHE A 350 -14.14 -6.45 -28.92
CA PHE A 350 -14.42 -5.02 -28.98
C PHE A 350 -13.64 -4.33 -30.11
N ILE A 351 -12.37 -4.72 -30.33
CA ILE A 351 -11.54 -4.22 -31.43
C ILE A 351 -12.08 -4.70 -32.77
N VAL A 352 -12.45 -5.98 -32.88
CA VAL A 352 -13.04 -6.56 -34.11
C VAL A 352 -14.39 -5.92 -34.39
N TRP A 353 -15.23 -5.69 -33.38
CA TRP A 353 -16.51 -5.01 -33.53
C TRP A 353 -16.36 -3.54 -33.94
N GLY A 354 -15.34 -2.84 -33.41
CA GLY A 354 -15.01 -1.47 -33.79
C GLY A 354 -14.31 -1.32 -35.15
N ILE A 355 -13.82 -2.41 -35.76
CA ILE A 355 -13.26 -2.43 -37.13
C ILE A 355 -14.33 -2.83 -38.16
N LEU A 356 -15.39 -3.54 -37.73
CA LEU A 356 -16.51 -3.98 -38.57
C LEU A 356 -17.66 -2.97 -38.67
N LEU A 357 -17.57 -1.85 -37.95
CA LEU A 357 -18.38 -0.63 -38.08
C LEU A 357 -17.57 0.44 -38.80
#